data_AF-A0A506Q497-F1
#
_entry.id   AF-A0A506Q497-F1
#
_cell.length_a   1.000
_cell.length_b   1.000
_cell.length_c   1.000
_cell.angle_alpha   90.00
_cell.angle_beta   90.00
_cell.angle_gamma   90.00
#
_symmetry.space_group_name_H-M   'P 1'
#
loop_
_entity.id
_entity.type
_entity.pdbx_description
1 polymer ?
#
loop_
_entity_poly.entity_id
_entity_poly.type
_entity_poly.pdbx_seq_one_letter_code
_entity_poly.pdbx_strand_id
1 'polypeptide(L)'
;MKMALSAQAQRVLGCLLEKQVTTPEQYPLSLNGVVVACNQKSNREPVMELSESEVQDQLDQLEKRHLITASSAAGQRVVKYGQRFCNSAFGALKLNSAEVAILTLLLLRGPQTPGELRTRSGRLHDFREVSEVEQTLEALMQRDDSAQVMRLAREPGKRESRFMHLLGDVSETPPSAESAETQDDLAARVATLETQVARLQARLDQLLSPES
;
A
#
# COMPACT_ATOMS: atom_id res chain seq x y z
N MET A 1 11.96 -2.41 7.93
CA MET A 1 11.15 -2.11 9.14
C MET A 1 9.70 -2.05 8.69
N LYS A 2 8.84 -2.97 9.15
CA LYS A 2 7.41 -2.97 8.75
C LYS A 2 6.75 -1.72 9.30
N MET A 3 6.22 -0.87 8.41
CA MET A 3 5.56 0.37 8.82
C MET A 3 4.11 0.03 9.13
N ALA A 4 3.74 0.03 10.42
CA ALA A 4 2.35 -0.08 10.84
C ALA A 4 1.80 1.33 11.10
N LEU A 5 1.31 1.99 10.06
CA LEU A 5 0.66 3.30 10.16
C LEU A 5 -0.84 3.12 10.37
N SER A 6 -1.43 3.95 11.24
CA SER A 6 -2.88 4.06 11.40
C SER A 6 -3.53 4.61 10.11
N ALA A 7 -4.82 4.40 9.92
CA ALA A 7 -5.55 4.96 8.77
C ALA A 7 -5.46 6.50 8.71
N GLN A 8 -5.45 7.17 9.87
CA GLN A 8 -5.30 8.63 9.95
C GLN A 8 -3.88 9.06 9.58
N ALA A 9 -2.84 8.36 10.04
CA ALA A 9 -1.45 8.64 9.67
C ALA A 9 -1.20 8.43 8.17
N GLN A 10 -1.78 7.37 7.60
CA GLN A 10 -1.76 7.11 6.15
C GLN A 10 -2.41 8.26 5.37
N ARG A 11 -3.56 8.76 5.84
CA ARG A 11 -4.25 9.91 5.26
C ARG A 11 -3.38 11.16 5.28
N VAL A 12 -2.77 11.51 6.43
CA VAL A 12 -1.89 12.67 6.58
C VAL A 12 -0.69 12.57 5.65
N LEU A 13 -0.02 11.40 5.63
CA LEU A 13 1.14 11.18 4.77
C LEU A 13 0.76 11.27 3.28
N GLY A 14 -0.33 10.63 2.86
CA GLY A 14 -0.86 10.70 1.50
C GLY A 14 -1.20 12.14 1.09
N CYS A 15 -1.73 12.97 1.99
CA CYS A 15 -2.01 14.38 1.71
C CYS A 15 -0.72 15.18 1.47
N LEU A 16 0.33 14.95 2.26
CA LEU A 16 1.61 15.63 2.08
C LEU A 16 2.26 15.23 0.75
N LEU A 17 2.23 13.94 0.40
CA LEU A 17 2.71 13.44 -0.91
C LEU A 17 1.93 14.07 -2.07
N GLU A 18 0.59 14.08 -1.98
CA GLU A 18 -0.27 14.66 -3.01
C GLU A 18 0.01 16.15 -3.21
N LYS A 19 0.07 16.93 -2.13
CA LYS A 19 0.23 18.40 -2.22
C LYS A 19 1.64 18.81 -2.62
N GLN A 20 2.66 18.00 -2.33
CA GLN A 20 4.01 18.25 -2.84
C GLN A 20 4.05 18.32 -4.37
N VAL A 21 3.25 17.49 -5.05
CA VAL A 21 3.23 17.41 -6.51
C VAL A 21 2.15 18.31 -7.11
N THR A 22 0.94 18.30 -6.54
CA THR A 22 -0.23 18.95 -7.16
C THR A 22 -0.38 20.43 -6.85
N THR A 23 0.24 20.91 -5.77
CA THR A 23 0.21 22.31 -5.31
C THR A 23 1.57 22.70 -4.70
N PRO A 24 2.67 22.63 -5.49
CA PRO A 24 4.02 22.89 -4.99
C PRO A 24 4.19 24.31 -4.43
N GLU A 25 3.39 25.27 -4.89
CA GLU A 25 3.39 26.65 -4.42
C GLU A 25 2.89 26.82 -2.98
N GLN A 26 2.11 25.86 -2.48
CA GLN A 26 1.58 25.84 -1.10
C GLN A 26 2.39 24.94 -0.17
N TYR A 27 3.32 24.16 -0.72
CA TYR A 27 4.11 23.18 0.01
C TYR A 27 5.45 23.78 0.50
N PRO A 28 5.90 23.50 1.73
CA PRO A 28 5.31 22.63 2.76
C PRO A 28 4.04 23.20 3.41
N LEU A 29 3.16 22.31 3.88
CA LEU A 29 1.84 22.68 4.40
C LEU A 29 1.89 23.13 5.87
N SER A 30 1.04 24.08 6.26
CA SER A 30 0.78 24.33 7.70
C SER A 30 -0.20 23.27 8.25
N LEU A 31 -0.36 23.19 9.57
CA LEU A 31 -1.33 22.32 10.23
C LEU A 31 -2.73 22.43 9.61
N ASN A 32 -3.26 23.65 9.49
CA ASN A 32 -4.57 23.89 8.84
C ASN A 32 -4.59 23.41 7.37
N GLY A 33 -3.49 23.57 6.63
CA GLY A 33 -3.37 23.05 5.27
C GLY A 33 -3.48 21.51 5.21
N VAL A 34 -2.87 20.82 6.18
CA VAL A 34 -2.99 19.35 6.32
C VAL A 34 -4.41 18.95 6.69
N VAL A 35 -5.06 19.64 7.65
CA VAL A 35 -6.45 19.38 8.04
C VAL A 35 -7.39 19.51 6.85
N VAL A 36 -7.30 20.61 6.10
CA VAL A 36 -8.10 20.84 4.89
C VAL A 36 -7.84 19.74 3.86
N ALA A 37 -6.59 19.32 3.67
CA ALA A 37 -6.24 18.25 2.74
C ALA A 37 -6.78 16.87 3.16
N CYS A 38 -6.79 16.56 4.46
CA CYS A 38 -7.29 15.28 4.98
C CYS A 38 -8.80 15.13 4.81
N ASN A 39 -9.53 16.25 4.97
CA ASN A 39 -10.98 16.32 5.01
C ASN A 39 -11.63 16.71 3.65
N GLN A 40 -10.86 16.71 2.56
CA GLN A 40 -11.41 16.98 1.23
C GLN A 40 -12.52 15.97 0.87
N LYS A 41 -13.62 16.45 0.28
CA LYS A 41 -14.73 15.60 -0.14
C LYS A 41 -14.44 14.85 -1.46
N SER A 42 -13.45 15.29 -2.23
CA SER A 42 -12.98 14.64 -3.46
C SER A 42 -11.64 13.96 -3.25
N ASN A 43 -11.38 12.89 -4.03
CA ASN A 43 -10.14 12.13 -3.99
C ASN A 43 -9.77 11.56 -2.61
N ARG A 44 -10.77 11.29 -1.77
CA ARG A 44 -10.64 10.66 -0.44
C ARG A 44 -11.65 9.55 -0.29
N GLU A 45 -11.18 8.35 -0.03
CA GLU A 45 -12.02 7.19 0.30
C GLU A 45 -11.39 6.48 1.51
N PRO A 46 -12.06 6.46 2.69
CA PRO A 46 -13.29 7.18 3.02
C PRO A 46 -13.07 8.70 3.19
N VAL A 47 -14.12 9.49 3.02
CA VAL A 47 -14.10 10.90 3.45
C VAL A 47 -14.01 10.94 4.98
N MET A 48 -13.08 11.73 5.50
CA MET A 48 -12.85 11.89 6.94
C MET A 48 -13.21 13.32 7.39
N GLU A 49 -13.42 13.48 8.69
CA GLU A 49 -13.63 14.77 9.36
C GLU A 49 -12.74 14.83 10.60
N LEU A 50 -11.42 14.88 10.36
CA LEU A 50 -10.42 14.94 11.42
C LEU A 50 -10.36 16.35 12.02
N SER A 51 -10.30 16.43 13.34
CA SER A 51 -10.01 17.65 14.08
C SER A 51 -8.55 18.09 13.93
N GLU A 52 -8.28 19.35 14.24
CA GLU A 52 -6.91 19.89 14.22
C GLU A 52 -5.99 19.15 15.21
N SER A 53 -6.48 18.80 16.40
CA SER A 53 -5.75 18.03 17.39
C SER A 53 -5.42 16.61 16.92
N GLU A 54 -6.38 15.91 16.30
CA GLU A 54 -6.12 14.56 15.77
C GLU A 54 -5.05 14.58 14.68
N VAL A 55 -5.10 15.58 13.79
CA VAL A 55 -4.08 15.75 12.74
C VAL A 55 -2.72 16.09 13.34
N GLN A 56 -2.67 16.98 14.34
CA GLN A 56 -1.43 17.32 15.03
C GLN A 56 -0.81 16.09 15.71
N ASP A 57 -1.61 15.27 16.39
CA ASP A 57 -1.14 14.02 17.02
C ASP A 57 -0.54 13.06 15.98
N GLN A 58 -1.15 12.93 14.79
CA GLN A 58 -0.58 12.11 13.73
C GLN A 58 0.71 12.71 13.15
N LEU A 59 0.80 14.03 12.98
CA LEU A 59 2.01 14.70 12.52
C LEU A 59 3.17 14.46 13.49
N ASP A 60 2.94 14.62 14.80
CA ASP A 60 3.95 14.36 15.83
C ASP A 60 4.42 12.90 15.81
N GLN A 61 3.51 11.95 15.61
CA GLN A 61 3.86 10.52 15.49
C GLN A 61 4.67 10.23 14.23
N LEU A 62 4.30 10.83 13.09
CA LEU A 62 5.01 10.68 11.82
C LEU A 62 6.41 11.31 11.89
N GLU A 63 6.57 12.45 12.58
CA GLU A 63 7.85 13.12 12.78
C GLU A 63 8.79 12.29 13.66
N LYS A 64 8.27 11.72 14.77
CA LYS A 64 9.01 10.79 15.62
C LYS A 64 9.51 9.55 14.86
N ARG A 65 8.78 9.13 13.83
CA ARG A 65 9.16 8.03 12.92
C ARG A 65 10.01 8.49 11.73
N HIS A 66 10.38 9.78 11.69
CA HIS A 66 11.16 10.41 10.62
C HIS A 66 10.54 10.33 9.21
N LEU A 67 9.20 10.23 9.14
CA LEU A 67 8.44 10.18 7.89
C LEU A 67 8.07 11.55 7.36
N ILE A 68 8.10 12.56 8.23
CA ILE A 68 7.91 13.96 7.90
C ILE A 68 8.99 14.80 8.60
N THR A 69 9.07 16.07 8.23
CA THR A 69 9.87 17.09 8.89
C THR A 69 8.97 18.25 9.25
N ALA A 70 9.01 18.72 10.50
CA ALA A 70 8.48 20.01 10.89
C ALA A 70 9.59 21.07 10.80
N SER A 71 9.32 22.20 10.15
CA SER A 71 10.26 23.31 10.08
C SER A 71 9.54 24.65 10.20
N SER A 72 10.19 25.59 10.85
CA SER A 72 9.76 26.98 10.93
C SER A 72 10.92 27.83 10.38
N ALA A 73 10.64 28.64 9.37
CA ALA A 73 11.62 29.58 8.83
C ALA A 73 11.90 30.67 9.87
N ALA A 74 13.13 31.18 9.90
CA ALA A 74 13.51 32.25 10.82
C ALA A 74 12.55 33.46 10.68
N GLY A 75 11.90 33.82 11.79
CA GLY A 75 10.90 34.89 11.83
C GLY A 75 9.46 34.48 11.53
N GLN A 76 9.21 33.25 11.07
CA GLN A 76 7.85 32.72 10.88
C GLN A 76 7.41 31.86 12.07
N ARG A 77 6.36 32.28 12.77
CA ARG A 77 5.81 31.53 13.91
C ARG A 77 5.08 30.24 13.51
N VAL A 78 4.67 30.12 12.25
CA VAL A 78 3.87 28.99 11.78
C VAL A 78 4.79 27.83 11.37
N VAL A 79 4.59 26.68 12.03
CA VAL A 79 5.27 25.43 11.68
C VAL A 79 4.71 24.90 10.36
N LYS A 80 5.61 24.43 9.49
CA LYS A 80 5.30 23.81 8.21
C LYS A 80 5.81 22.38 8.18
N TYR A 81 5.01 21.49 7.59
CA TYR A 81 5.24 20.06 7.52
C TYR A 81 5.54 19.65 6.08
N GLY A 82 6.65 18.94 5.90
CA GLY A 82 7.01 18.30 4.64
C GLY A 82 7.17 16.80 4.80
N GLN A 83 6.81 16.03 3.77
CA GLN A 83 7.09 14.60 3.71
C GLN A 83 8.61 14.35 3.63
N ARG A 84 9.06 13.35 4.37
CA ARG A 84 10.41 12.77 4.31
C ARG A 84 10.39 11.28 3.94
N PHE A 85 9.19 10.72 3.81
CA PHE A 85 8.91 9.31 3.51
C PHE A 85 9.70 8.79 2.31
N CYS A 86 9.67 9.50 1.18
CA CYS A 86 10.40 9.11 -0.02
C CYS A 86 11.18 10.28 -0.62
N ASN A 87 12.26 9.96 -1.35
CA ASN A 87 13.07 10.93 -2.09
C ASN A 87 13.69 12.04 -1.22
N SER A 88 13.78 11.85 0.10
CA SER A 88 14.49 12.78 0.98
C SER A 88 16.00 12.64 0.81
N ALA A 89 16.76 13.69 1.15
CA ALA A 89 18.22 13.75 0.96
C ALA A 89 18.95 12.56 1.62
N PHE A 90 18.47 12.12 2.78
CA PHE A 90 19.08 11.04 3.57
C PHE A 90 18.21 9.77 3.64
N GLY A 91 17.06 9.74 2.94
CA GLY A 91 16.17 8.59 2.93
C GLY A 91 16.64 7.52 1.96
N ALA A 92 16.61 6.25 2.41
CA ALA A 92 16.90 5.09 1.57
C ALA A 92 15.81 4.84 0.52
N LEU A 93 14.56 5.21 0.82
CA LEU A 93 13.44 5.01 -0.08
C LEU A 93 13.47 6.04 -1.23
N LYS A 94 13.84 5.57 -2.42
CA LYS A 94 13.81 6.34 -3.66
C LYS A 94 12.71 5.79 -4.57
N LEU A 95 11.79 6.67 -4.93
CA LEU A 95 10.63 6.37 -5.75
C LEU A 95 10.56 7.32 -6.93
N ASN A 96 10.27 6.80 -8.11
CA ASN A 96 10.01 7.63 -9.29
C ASN A 96 8.61 8.30 -9.21
N SER A 97 8.30 9.19 -10.15
CA SER A 97 7.03 9.93 -10.14
C SER A 97 5.80 9.01 -10.27
N ALA A 98 5.87 7.93 -11.04
CA ALA A 98 4.80 6.95 -11.20
C ALA A 98 4.55 6.19 -9.89
N GLU A 99 5.61 5.71 -9.24
CA GLU A 99 5.56 5.01 -7.96
C GLU A 99 4.96 5.90 -6.86
N VAL A 100 5.39 7.17 -6.78
CA VAL A 100 4.83 8.15 -5.83
C VAL A 100 3.34 8.36 -6.10
N ALA A 101 2.93 8.49 -7.37
CA ALA A 101 1.52 8.69 -7.71
C ALA A 101 0.65 7.49 -7.26
N ILE A 102 1.08 6.26 -7.55
CA ILE A 102 0.36 5.05 -7.16
C ILE A 102 0.24 4.95 -5.64
N LEU A 103 1.33 5.08 -4.90
CA LEU A 103 1.29 4.99 -3.44
C LEU A 103 0.42 6.09 -2.81
N THR A 104 0.50 7.30 -3.35
CA THR A 104 -0.34 8.43 -2.90
C THR A 104 -1.82 8.10 -3.09
N LEU A 105 -2.22 7.57 -4.25
CA LEU A 105 -3.60 7.17 -4.51
C LEU A 105 -4.08 6.04 -3.59
N LEU A 106 -3.24 5.01 -3.39
CA LEU A 106 -3.58 3.89 -2.51
C LEU A 106 -3.73 4.34 -1.06
N LEU A 107 -2.89 5.27 -0.57
CA LEU A 107 -3.00 5.85 0.78
C LEU A 107 -4.27 6.69 0.96
N LEU A 108 -4.70 7.40 -0.08
CA LEU A 108 -5.83 8.33 -0.01
C LEU A 108 -7.18 7.67 -0.29
N ARG A 109 -7.19 6.58 -1.06
CA ARG A 109 -8.42 5.96 -1.58
C ARG A 109 -8.50 4.43 -1.39
N GLY A 110 -7.51 3.82 -0.75
CA GLY A 110 -7.49 2.39 -0.50
C GLY A 110 -7.30 1.54 -1.76
N PRO A 111 -7.76 0.26 -1.74
CA PRO A 111 -7.51 -0.69 -2.80
C PRO A 111 -8.16 -0.34 -4.14
N GLN A 112 -7.37 -0.26 -5.21
CA GLN A 112 -7.81 0.18 -6.54
C GLN A 112 -7.31 -0.74 -7.66
N THR A 113 -8.02 -0.77 -8.79
CA THR A 113 -7.54 -1.49 -9.99
C THR A 113 -6.55 -0.64 -10.80
N PRO A 114 -5.73 -1.24 -11.68
CA PRO A 114 -4.83 -0.48 -12.55
C PRO A 114 -5.55 0.57 -13.42
N GLY A 115 -6.75 0.25 -13.92
CA GLY A 115 -7.59 1.19 -14.66
C GLY A 115 -8.02 2.40 -13.83
N GLU A 116 -8.44 2.17 -12.58
CA GLU A 116 -8.78 3.25 -11.66
C GLU A 116 -7.58 4.13 -11.33
N LEU A 117 -6.42 3.53 -11.05
CA LEU A 117 -5.18 4.24 -10.75
C LEU A 117 -4.75 5.16 -11.91
N ARG A 118 -4.85 4.68 -13.15
CA ARG A 118 -4.59 5.49 -14.35
C ARG A 118 -5.51 6.70 -14.44
N THR A 119 -6.82 6.50 -14.29
CA THR A 119 -7.79 7.61 -14.41
C THR A 119 -7.68 8.61 -13.26
N ARG A 120 -7.30 8.15 -12.07
CA ARG A 120 -7.26 8.96 -10.84
C ARG A 120 -5.90 9.61 -10.59
N SER A 121 -4.83 9.23 -11.28
CA SER A 121 -3.48 9.80 -11.09
C SER A 121 -3.44 11.30 -11.39
N GLY A 122 -4.21 11.75 -12.38
CA GLY A 122 -4.40 13.18 -12.68
C GLY A 122 -3.06 13.92 -12.77
N ARG A 123 -2.89 14.95 -11.93
CA ARG A 123 -1.66 15.77 -11.89
C ARG A 123 -0.48 15.12 -11.15
N LEU A 124 -0.65 13.97 -10.51
CA LEU A 124 0.45 13.29 -9.81
C LEU A 124 1.45 12.69 -10.80
N HIS A 125 0.92 12.03 -11.83
CA HIS A 125 1.68 11.42 -12.91
C HIS A 125 0.75 11.08 -14.08
N ASP A 126 1.21 11.33 -15.31
CA ASP A 126 0.44 11.03 -16.53
C ASP A 126 0.85 9.66 -17.09
N PHE A 127 0.01 8.65 -16.85
CA PHE A 127 0.20 7.29 -17.36
C PHE A 127 -0.37 7.17 -18.78
N ARG A 128 0.48 6.84 -19.74
CA ARG A 128 0.09 6.73 -21.15
C ARG A 128 -0.92 5.62 -21.38
N GLU A 129 -0.71 4.49 -20.72
CA GLU A 129 -1.49 3.27 -20.87
C GLU A 129 -1.59 2.50 -19.55
N VAL A 130 -2.54 1.57 -19.48
CA VAL A 130 -2.78 0.78 -18.25
C VAL A 130 -1.59 -0.14 -17.95
N SER A 131 -0.91 -0.65 -18.99
CA SER A 131 0.31 -1.45 -18.87
C SER A 131 1.44 -0.73 -18.13
N GLU A 132 1.56 0.59 -18.23
CA GLU A 132 2.54 1.37 -17.47
C GLU A 132 2.25 1.35 -15.97
N VAL A 133 0.97 1.39 -15.59
CA VAL A 133 0.52 1.25 -14.20
C VAL A 133 0.81 -0.16 -13.69
N GLU A 134 0.50 -1.18 -14.49
CA GLU A 134 0.76 -2.59 -14.15
C GLU A 134 2.25 -2.84 -13.94
N GLN A 135 3.12 -2.34 -14.83
CA GLN A 135 4.58 -2.43 -14.69
C GLN A 135 5.08 -1.72 -13.43
N THR A 136 4.51 -0.55 -13.11
CA THR A 136 4.87 0.19 -11.89
C THR A 136 4.43 -0.56 -10.62
N LEU A 137 3.25 -1.18 -10.63
CA LEU A 137 2.76 -2.02 -9.52
C LEU A 137 3.62 -3.27 -9.34
N GLU A 138 3.96 -3.96 -10.43
CA GLU A 138 4.85 -5.12 -10.45
C GLU A 138 6.22 -4.76 -9.86
N ALA A 139 6.79 -3.63 -10.31
CA ALA A 139 8.05 -3.12 -9.77
C ALA A 139 7.94 -2.86 -8.26
N LEU A 140 6.87 -2.20 -7.79
CA LEU A 140 6.64 -1.94 -6.36
C LEU A 140 6.45 -3.22 -5.54
N MET A 141 5.85 -4.27 -6.10
CA MET A 141 5.69 -5.57 -5.43
C MET A 141 7.01 -6.32 -5.23
N GLN A 142 7.96 -6.13 -6.14
CA GLN A 142 9.25 -6.82 -6.13
C GLN A 142 10.32 -6.10 -5.28
N ARG A 143 10.01 -4.93 -4.70
CA ARG A 143 10.95 -4.18 -3.86
C ARG A 143 11.07 -4.84 -2.49
N ASP A 144 12.28 -4.82 -1.92
CA ASP A 144 12.54 -5.28 -0.54
C ASP A 144 12.40 -4.17 0.53
N ASP A 145 11.89 -3.00 0.15
CA ASP A 145 11.77 -1.84 1.05
C ASP A 145 10.36 -1.65 1.62
N SER A 146 10.15 -0.55 2.34
CA SER A 146 8.88 -0.27 3.03
C SER A 146 7.76 0.25 2.12
N ALA A 147 7.99 0.44 0.82
CA ALA A 147 7.02 1.00 -0.11
C ALA A 147 6.27 -0.06 -0.93
N GLN A 148 6.22 -1.28 -0.43
CA GLN A 148 5.59 -2.41 -1.10
C GLN A 148 4.08 -2.22 -1.28
N VAL A 149 3.60 -2.79 -2.37
CA VAL A 149 2.17 -3.00 -2.64
C VAL A 149 1.90 -4.49 -2.75
N MET A 150 0.65 -4.89 -2.61
CA MET A 150 0.20 -6.26 -2.77
C MET A 150 -1.00 -6.32 -3.71
N ARG A 151 -1.06 -7.39 -4.51
CA ARG A 151 -2.23 -7.75 -5.28
C ARG A 151 -3.22 -8.50 -4.40
N LEU A 152 -4.47 -8.06 -4.39
CA LEU A 152 -5.57 -8.71 -3.69
C LEU A 152 -6.22 -9.76 -4.58
N ALA A 153 -6.88 -10.73 -3.95
CA ALA A 153 -7.68 -11.72 -4.65
C ALA A 153 -8.78 -11.03 -5.49
N ARG A 154 -9.07 -11.59 -6.65
CA ARG A 154 -10.14 -11.07 -7.52
C ARG A 154 -11.49 -11.24 -6.85
N GLU A 155 -12.29 -10.18 -6.86
CA GLU A 155 -13.70 -10.28 -6.49
C GLU A 155 -14.44 -11.17 -7.50
N PRO A 156 -15.39 -12.03 -7.06
CA PRO A 156 -16.16 -12.87 -7.96
C PRO A 156 -16.82 -12.07 -9.08
N GLY A 157 -16.56 -12.45 -10.34
CA GLY A 157 -17.11 -11.80 -11.53
C GLY A 157 -16.36 -10.54 -12.01
N LYS A 158 -15.28 -10.12 -11.35
CA LYS A 158 -14.39 -9.05 -11.82
C LYS A 158 -13.20 -9.62 -12.60
N ARG A 159 -12.86 -8.97 -13.71
CA ARG A 159 -11.71 -9.34 -14.56
C ARG A 159 -10.38 -8.83 -14.01
N GLU A 160 -10.39 -7.69 -13.32
CA GLU A 160 -9.20 -7.01 -12.81
C GLU A 160 -9.03 -7.24 -11.31
N SER A 161 -7.78 -7.41 -10.86
CA SER A 161 -7.43 -7.46 -9.44
C SER A 161 -7.24 -6.05 -8.88
N ARG A 162 -7.48 -5.89 -7.58
CA ARG A 162 -7.18 -4.64 -6.85
C ARG A 162 -5.81 -4.73 -6.20
N PHE A 163 -5.18 -3.60 -6.00
CA PHE A 163 -3.88 -3.48 -5.35
C PHE A 163 -3.99 -2.62 -4.10
N MET A 164 -3.23 -2.97 -3.05
CA MET A 164 -3.22 -2.27 -1.76
C MET A 164 -1.78 -2.03 -1.30
N HIS A 165 -1.52 -0.93 -0.60
CA HIS A 165 -0.20 -0.67 -0.03
C HIS A 165 0.05 -1.49 1.24
N LEU A 166 1.31 -1.75 1.58
CA LEU A 166 1.70 -2.47 2.81
C LEU A 166 2.18 -1.56 3.95
N LEU A 167 1.85 -0.27 3.90
CA LEU A 167 2.19 0.75 4.91
C LEU A 167 1.26 0.73 6.15
N GLY A 168 0.25 -0.14 6.15
CA GLY A 168 -0.72 -0.32 7.22
C GLY A 168 -0.56 -1.65 7.95
N ASP A 169 -1.43 -1.90 8.91
CA ASP A 169 -1.50 -3.22 9.52
C ASP A 169 -2.12 -4.21 8.52
N VAL A 170 -1.31 -5.14 8.02
CA VAL A 170 -1.67 -6.07 6.93
C VAL A 170 -2.51 -7.26 7.46
N SER A 171 -2.80 -7.31 8.76
CA SER A 171 -3.37 -8.47 9.42
C SER A 171 -4.81 -8.81 9.00
N GLU A 172 -5.52 -7.92 8.31
CA GLU A 172 -6.93 -8.12 7.92
C GLU A 172 -7.17 -8.38 6.42
N THR A 173 -6.16 -8.22 5.56
CA THR A 173 -6.36 -8.32 4.11
C THR A 173 -5.82 -9.64 3.57
N PRO A 174 -6.66 -10.57 3.08
CA PRO A 174 -6.17 -11.83 2.53
C PRO A 174 -5.34 -11.53 1.27
N PRO A 175 -4.04 -11.89 1.24
CA PRO A 175 -3.24 -11.79 0.03
C PRO A 175 -3.87 -12.62 -1.09
N SER A 176 -3.74 -12.14 -2.34
CA SER A 176 -4.03 -13.01 -3.48
C SER A 176 -3.17 -14.27 -3.35
N ALA A 177 -3.80 -15.44 -3.40
CA ALA A 177 -3.12 -16.74 -3.39
C ALA A 177 -2.35 -17.02 -4.71
N GLU A 178 -1.92 -15.97 -5.40
CA GLU A 178 -1.15 -16.03 -6.66
C GLU A 178 0.36 -15.86 -6.41
N SER A 179 0.81 -15.94 -5.16
CA SER A 179 2.24 -16.09 -4.85
C SER A 179 2.66 -17.56 -5.04
N ALA A 180 3.00 -17.90 -6.28
CA ALA A 180 3.94 -18.97 -6.66
C ALA A 180 3.66 -20.42 -6.23
N GLU A 181 2.48 -20.96 -6.54
CA GLU A 181 2.37 -22.38 -6.91
C GLU A 181 1.61 -22.46 -8.22
N THR A 182 2.32 -22.73 -9.31
CA THR A 182 1.72 -23.02 -10.62
C THR A 182 0.64 -24.07 -10.42
N GLN A 183 -0.53 -23.96 -11.06
CA GLN A 183 -1.58 -24.99 -10.94
C GLN A 183 -1.05 -26.40 -11.21
N ASP A 184 0.01 -26.51 -12.02
CA ASP A 184 0.79 -27.74 -12.25
C ASP A 184 1.52 -28.26 -11.00
N ASP A 185 2.12 -27.40 -10.17
CA ASP A 185 2.80 -27.82 -8.93
C ASP A 185 1.81 -28.31 -7.87
N LEU A 186 0.65 -27.65 -7.79
CA LEU A 186 -0.45 -28.08 -6.93
C LEU A 186 -1.01 -29.42 -7.40
N ALA A 187 -1.23 -29.61 -8.70
CA ALA A 187 -1.67 -30.88 -9.27
C ALA A 187 -0.63 -32.00 -9.03
N ALA A 188 0.66 -31.71 -9.21
CA ALA A 188 1.74 -32.65 -8.96
C ALA A 188 1.87 -33.04 -7.47
N ARG A 189 1.71 -32.07 -6.56
CA ARG A 189 1.67 -32.33 -5.11
C ARG A 189 0.45 -33.15 -4.71
N VAL A 190 -0.73 -32.84 -5.24
CA VAL A 190 -1.96 -33.61 -4.98
C VAL A 190 -1.79 -35.05 -5.45
N ALA A 191 -1.30 -35.28 -6.67
CA ALA A 191 -1.06 -36.64 -7.17
C ALA A 191 -0.04 -37.41 -6.32
N THR A 192 1.01 -36.72 -5.83
CA THR A 192 2.02 -37.32 -4.95
C THR A 192 1.42 -37.70 -3.59
N LEU A 193 0.59 -36.83 -3.02
CA LEU A 193 -0.08 -37.06 -1.74
C LEU A 193 -1.13 -38.18 -1.85
N GLU A 194 -1.91 -38.23 -2.93
CA GLU A 194 -2.86 -39.32 -3.20
C GLU A 194 -2.15 -40.68 -3.27
N THR A 195 -1.00 -40.73 -3.93
CA THR A 195 -0.18 -41.95 -3.99
C THR A 195 0.34 -42.35 -2.61
N GLN A 196 0.78 -41.39 -1.79
CA GLN A 196 1.23 -41.64 -0.43
C GLN A 196 0.10 -42.12 0.48
N VAL A 197 -1.09 -41.52 0.38
CA VAL A 197 -2.28 -41.92 1.13
C VAL A 197 -2.68 -43.35 0.76
N ALA A 198 -2.73 -43.68 -0.53
CA ALA A 198 -3.05 -45.04 -0.98
C ALA A 198 -2.03 -46.08 -0.45
N ARG A 199 -0.74 -45.73 -0.43
CA ARG A 199 0.31 -46.60 0.10
C ARG A 199 0.21 -46.78 1.62
N LEU A 200 -0.13 -45.72 2.35
CA LEU A 200 -0.32 -45.78 3.79
C LEU A 200 -1.56 -46.57 4.17
N GLN A 201 -2.67 -46.40 3.43
CA GLN A 201 -3.90 -47.19 3.59
C GLN A 201 -3.63 -48.68 3.38
N ALA A 202 -2.96 -49.07 2.29
CA ALA A 202 -2.61 -50.47 2.04
C ALA A 202 -1.74 -51.09 3.15
N ARG A 203 -0.84 -50.29 3.72
CA ARG A 203 0.02 -50.73 4.84
C ARG A 203 -0.76 -50.84 6.15
N LEU A 204 -1.73 -49.96 6.37
CA LEU A 204 -2.66 -50.03 7.50
C LEU A 204 -3.54 -51.27 7.40
N ASP A 205 -4.08 -51.55 6.21
CA ASP A 205 -4.90 -52.73 5.94
C ASP A 205 -4.11 -54.03 6.14
N GLN A 206 -2.83 -54.06 5.75
CA GLN A 206 -1.94 -55.20 6.05
C GLN A 206 -1.69 -55.40 7.55
N LEU A 207 -1.57 -54.33 8.33
CA LEU A 207 -1.38 -54.41 9.79
C LEU A 207 -2.68 -54.72 10.55
N LEU A 208 -3.82 -54.35 9.97
CA LEU A 208 -5.16 -54.59 10.53
C LEU A 208 -5.77 -55.91 10.05
N SER A 209 -5.14 -56.57 9.08
CA SER A 209 -5.47 -57.94 8.69
C SER A 209 -5.02 -58.88 9.81
N PRO A 210 -5.93 -59.54 10.55
CA PRO A 210 -5.53 -60.46 11.60
C PRO A 210 -4.80 -61.64 10.97
N GLU A 211 -3.57 -61.93 11.43
CA GLU A 211 -2.91 -63.19 11.14
C GLU A 211 -3.85 -64.32 11.59
N SER A 212 -4.13 -65.24 10.65
CA SER A 212 -5.01 -66.41 10.85
C SER A 212 -4.31 -67.47 11.69
#